data_AF-A0A920U943-F1
#
_entry.id   AF-A0A920U943-F1
#
_cell.length_a   1.000
_cell.length_b   1.000
_cell.length_c   1.000
_cell.angle_alpha   90.00
_cell.angle_beta   90.00
_cell.angle_gamma   90.00
#
_symmetry.space_group_name_H-M   'P 1'
#
loop_
_entity.id
_entity.type
_entity.pdbx_description
1 polymer ?
#
loop_
_entity_poly.entity_id
_entity_poly.type
_entity_poly.pdbx_seq_one_letter_code
_entity_poly.pdbx_strand_id
1 'polypeptide(L)'
;MAGRWSARRHTCGQPIPTSRPQVNEIAGISENNEVVFSAALGFQLTALRGQLEGQGLDGLTYAGTDALDATGIQFEANNEGIVHTPHVSITAGDRVDTLLADYEAAKGEALESRGFMPLYVDSMFLGIQGILDCGCADPAGIGDAVKQISGFEGLSGEITYAGTNGIPPKAVPINRIVDGEDVLVATIGAGWEGGAVSAAPSGLDVEAVLAADLSDCADAPSGDPIRVGMAMDFSDVVGFVDIPGSKVVPYVAELINCAGGINGSPVEVRVAEVGDDAALATQESCWTGVPIS
;
A
#
# COMPACT_ATOMS: atom_id res chain seq x y z
N MET A 1 13.58 -50.34 16.79
CA MET A 1 14.01 -48.94 16.57
C MET A 1 12.98 -48.28 15.67
N ALA A 2 12.13 -47.43 16.24
CA ALA A 2 11.14 -46.65 15.52
C ALA A 2 10.94 -45.34 16.29
N GLY A 3 11.53 -44.25 15.80
CA GLY A 3 11.39 -42.92 16.38
C GLY A 3 10.14 -42.24 15.82
N ARG A 4 9.17 -41.96 16.69
CA ARG A 4 7.99 -41.14 16.36
C ARG A 4 8.41 -39.67 16.32
N TRP A 5 8.24 -39.03 15.17
CA TRP A 5 8.21 -37.57 15.07
C TRP A 5 6.89 -37.06 15.65
N SER A 6 6.97 -36.29 16.73
CA SER A 6 5.84 -35.57 17.30
C SER A 6 5.76 -34.21 16.60
N ALA A 7 4.81 -34.07 15.67
CA ALA A 7 4.40 -32.76 15.16
C ALA A 7 3.64 -32.03 16.28
N ARG A 8 4.28 -31.02 16.87
CA ARG A 8 3.60 -30.07 17.76
C ARG A 8 2.67 -29.19 16.92
N ARG A 9 1.37 -29.43 17.08
CA ARG A 9 0.31 -28.51 16.63
C ARG A 9 0.57 -27.13 17.28
N HIS A 10 0.86 -26.13 16.45
CA HIS A 10 0.90 -24.74 16.89
C HIS A 10 -0.55 -24.29 17.06
N THR A 11 -0.91 -23.95 18.30
CA THR A 11 -2.19 -23.33 18.63
C THR A 11 -2.10 -21.85 18.34
N CYS A 12 -3.13 -21.31 17.69
CA CYS A 12 -3.35 -19.88 17.50
C CYS A 12 -3.25 -19.15 18.85
N GLY A 13 -2.44 -18.08 18.94
CA GLY A 13 -2.28 -17.26 20.16
C GLY A 13 -0.89 -17.25 20.83
N GLN A 14 0.20 -17.51 20.11
CA GLN A 14 1.55 -17.23 20.60
C GLN A 14 2.19 -16.10 19.76
N PRO A 15 2.86 -15.11 20.39
CA PRO A 15 3.54 -14.06 19.64
C PRO A 15 4.56 -14.67 18.70
N ILE A 16 4.59 -14.16 17.47
CA ILE A 16 5.58 -14.51 16.44
C ILE A 16 6.97 -14.26 17.04
N PRO A 17 7.89 -15.24 17.05
CA PRO A 17 9.05 -15.17 17.92
C PRO A 17 10.07 -14.18 17.38
N THR A 18 10.16 -13.00 17.99
CA THR A 18 11.46 -12.34 18.15
C THR A 18 12.30 -13.29 19.00
N SER A 19 13.36 -13.83 18.42
CA SER A 19 14.05 -14.96 19.03
C SER A 19 14.87 -14.45 20.23
N ARG A 20 14.71 -15.10 21.40
CA ARG A 20 15.54 -14.85 22.61
C ARG A 20 17.04 -14.65 22.32
N PRO A 21 17.67 -15.35 21.34
CA PRO A 21 19.03 -15.08 20.94
C PRO A 21 19.30 -13.62 20.52
N GLN A 22 18.42 -13.02 19.71
CA GLN A 22 18.60 -11.63 19.20
C GLN A 22 18.56 -10.61 20.34
N VAL A 23 17.62 -10.77 21.28
CA VAL A 23 17.52 -9.90 22.46
C VAL A 23 18.78 -9.99 23.32
N ASN A 24 19.25 -11.21 23.59
CA ASN A 24 20.45 -11.43 24.39
C ASN A 24 21.72 -10.89 23.70
N GLU A 25 21.78 -10.97 22.38
CA GLU A 25 22.89 -10.41 21.59
C GLU A 25 22.94 -8.89 21.72
N ILE A 26 21.80 -8.20 21.50
CA ILE A 26 21.69 -6.75 21.65
C ILE A 26 22.01 -6.33 23.09
N ALA A 27 21.43 -7.01 24.09
CA ALA A 27 21.68 -6.71 25.51
C ALA A 27 23.13 -6.96 25.94
N GLY A 28 23.84 -7.85 25.26
CA GLY A 28 25.26 -8.12 25.51
C GLY A 28 26.20 -7.03 25.00
N ILE A 29 25.75 -6.17 24.07
CA ILE A 29 26.60 -5.16 23.41
C ILE A 29 26.12 -3.71 23.61
N SER A 30 24.86 -3.50 23.99
CA SER A 30 24.24 -2.18 24.02
C SER A 30 24.70 -1.34 25.23
N GLU A 31 24.94 -0.06 24.95
CA GLU A 31 25.14 1.04 25.90
C GLU A 31 23.82 1.79 26.20
N ASN A 32 22.70 1.29 25.68
CA ASN A 32 21.35 1.84 25.84
C ASN A 32 21.17 3.25 25.26
N ASN A 33 21.87 3.56 24.16
CA ASN A 33 21.81 4.84 23.46
C ASN A 33 21.80 4.69 21.93
N GLU A 34 21.64 3.45 21.44
CA GLU A 34 21.72 3.11 20.03
C GLU A 34 20.36 3.21 19.32
N VAL A 35 20.44 3.11 17.99
CA VAL A 35 19.27 2.93 17.12
C VAL A 35 19.14 1.45 16.74
N VAL A 36 17.99 0.87 17.04
CA VAL A 36 17.56 -0.45 16.54
C VAL A 36 16.81 -0.24 15.24
N PHE A 37 17.44 -0.60 14.13
CA PHE A 37 16.79 -0.61 12.82
C PHE A 37 16.16 -1.97 12.53
N SER A 38 14.92 -1.99 12.06
CA SER A 38 14.15 -3.20 11.78
C SER A 38 13.39 -3.13 10.45
N ALA A 39 13.47 -4.20 9.67
CA ALA A 39 12.60 -4.45 8.51
C ALA A 39 11.46 -5.44 8.84
N ALA A 40 11.11 -5.55 10.12
CA ALA A 40 10.03 -6.41 10.59
C ALA A 40 8.67 -5.71 10.48
N LEU A 41 7.60 -6.48 10.66
CA LEU A 41 6.24 -5.95 10.80
C LEU A 41 6.06 -5.21 12.14
N GLY A 42 5.08 -4.31 12.22
CA GLY A 42 4.88 -3.42 13.35
C GLY A 42 4.74 -4.14 14.69
N PHE A 43 3.89 -5.17 14.75
CA PHE A 43 3.72 -6.00 15.94
C PHE A 43 5.01 -6.76 16.34
N GLN A 44 5.88 -7.10 15.38
CA GLN A 44 7.16 -7.77 15.66
C GLN A 44 8.15 -6.79 16.29
N LEU A 45 8.22 -5.56 15.78
CA LEU A 45 9.06 -4.51 16.36
C LEU A 45 8.56 -4.14 17.76
N THR A 46 7.25 -4.03 17.95
CA THR A 46 6.60 -3.77 19.24
C THR A 46 6.99 -4.86 20.27
N ALA A 47 6.92 -6.14 19.86
CA ALA A 47 7.33 -7.25 20.71
C ALA A 47 8.84 -7.25 21.02
N LEU A 48 9.69 -6.91 20.03
CA LEU A 48 11.13 -6.77 20.23
C LEU A 48 11.45 -5.66 21.24
N ARG A 49 10.81 -4.50 21.10
CA ARG A 49 10.96 -3.37 22.01
C ARG A 49 10.64 -3.76 23.44
N GLY A 50 9.47 -4.35 23.69
CA GLY A 50 9.09 -4.80 25.03
C GLY A 50 10.06 -5.83 25.64
N GLN A 51 10.68 -6.68 24.82
CA GLN A 51 11.70 -7.63 25.30
C GLN A 51 13.03 -6.96 25.67
N LEU A 52 13.46 -5.95 24.91
CA LEU A 52 14.68 -5.18 25.18
C LEU A 52 14.51 -4.26 26.40
N GLU A 53 13.36 -3.61 26.53
CA GLU A 53 12.97 -2.86 27.75
C GLU A 53 12.95 -3.78 28.97
N GLY A 54 12.49 -5.03 28.82
CA GLY A 54 12.60 -6.06 29.86
C GLY A 54 14.04 -6.44 30.27
N GLN A 55 15.05 -6.06 29.48
CA GLN A 55 16.48 -6.15 29.82
C GLN A 55 17.06 -4.82 30.37
N GLY A 56 16.22 -3.80 30.59
CA GLY A 56 16.63 -2.47 31.04
C GLY A 56 17.15 -1.57 29.92
N LEU A 57 16.80 -1.85 28.66
CA LEU A 57 17.24 -1.09 27.48
C LEU A 57 16.17 -0.08 27.00
N ASP A 58 15.63 0.71 27.91
CA ASP A 58 14.56 1.69 27.62
C ASP A 58 15.03 2.96 26.89
N GLY A 59 16.35 3.12 26.70
CA GLY A 59 16.98 4.28 26.05
C GLY A 59 17.22 4.10 24.55
N LEU A 60 16.89 2.93 23.99
CA LEU A 60 17.03 2.64 22.58
C LEU A 60 16.04 3.45 21.74
N THR A 61 16.53 3.97 20.60
CA THR A 61 15.67 4.51 19.56
C THR A 61 15.33 3.41 18.56
N TYR A 62 14.09 3.37 18.09
CA TYR A 62 13.67 2.37 17.10
C TYR A 62 13.37 3.04 15.77
N ALA A 63 13.91 2.46 14.70
CA ALA A 63 13.68 2.88 13.33
C ALA A 63 13.24 1.67 12.49
N GLY A 64 12.38 1.86 11.50
CA GLY A 64 12.08 0.79 10.55
C GLY A 64 11.57 1.25 9.20
N THR A 65 11.19 0.28 8.39
CA THR A 65 10.81 0.48 6.99
C THR A 65 9.32 0.78 6.85
N ASP A 66 8.89 0.99 5.61
CA ASP A 66 7.50 1.05 5.15
C ASP A 66 6.61 -0.10 5.67
N ALA A 67 7.15 -1.28 5.91
CA ALA A 67 6.43 -2.41 6.50
C ALA A 67 5.77 -2.08 7.86
N LEU A 68 6.32 -1.12 8.62
CA LEU A 68 5.71 -0.66 9.86
C LEU A 68 4.41 0.12 9.59
N ASP A 69 4.40 0.98 8.58
CA ASP A 69 3.21 1.70 8.11
C ASP A 69 2.16 0.74 7.53
N ALA A 70 2.61 -0.25 6.76
CA ALA A 70 1.74 -1.29 6.19
C ALA A 70 0.93 -2.06 7.25
N THR A 71 1.47 -2.15 8.47
CA THR A 71 0.90 -2.92 9.59
C THR A 71 0.37 -2.05 10.71
N GLY A 72 0.22 -0.73 10.49
CA GLY A 72 -0.43 0.15 11.45
C GLY A 72 0.37 0.34 12.74
N ILE A 73 1.71 0.49 12.65
CA ILE A 73 2.61 0.66 13.80
C ILE A 73 2.16 1.71 14.82
N GLN A 74 1.47 2.76 14.38
CA GLN A 74 0.94 3.84 15.22
C GLN A 74 -0.22 3.39 16.14
N PHE A 75 -0.95 2.33 15.77
CA PHE A 75 -2.06 1.80 16.57
C PHE A 75 -1.61 0.78 17.62
N GLU A 76 -0.37 0.31 17.52
CA GLU A 76 0.22 -0.62 18.47
C GLU A 76 0.67 0.13 19.74
N ALA A 77 0.41 -0.48 20.90
CA ALA A 77 0.80 0.11 22.18
C ALA A 77 2.33 0.12 22.33
N ASN A 78 2.86 1.07 23.12
CA ASN A 78 4.30 1.19 23.42
C ASN A 78 5.18 1.60 22.21
N ASN A 79 4.62 2.27 21.20
CA ASN A 79 5.36 2.68 20.01
C ASN A 79 5.64 4.18 19.89
N GLU A 80 5.40 4.94 20.95
CA GLU A 80 5.76 6.35 21.01
C GLU A 80 7.26 6.55 20.69
N GLY A 81 7.55 7.51 19.80
CA GLY A 81 8.90 7.88 19.38
C GLY A 81 9.54 6.99 18.31
N ILE A 82 8.90 5.89 17.89
CA ILE A 82 9.41 5.07 16.78
C ILE A 82 9.42 5.91 15.50
N VAL A 83 10.51 5.78 14.74
CA VAL A 83 10.68 6.43 13.43
C VAL A 83 10.48 5.40 12.33
N HIS A 84 9.78 5.75 11.26
CA HIS A 84 9.64 4.85 10.10
C HIS A 84 9.56 5.63 8.79
N THR A 85 9.74 4.91 7.67
CA THR A 85 9.79 5.49 6.32
C THR A 85 8.63 4.98 5.47
N PRO A 86 7.45 5.60 5.53
CA PRO A 86 6.31 5.20 4.73
C PRO A 86 6.45 5.70 3.29
N HIS A 87 5.51 5.31 2.41
CA HIS A 87 5.44 5.84 1.05
C HIS A 87 4.76 7.19 0.94
N VAL A 88 3.91 7.52 1.91
CA VAL A 88 3.23 8.81 2.06
C VAL A 88 3.21 9.18 3.54
N SER A 89 3.16 10.47 3.86
CA SER A 89 2.76 10.93 5.19
C SER A 89 1.38 11.54 5.08
N ILE A 90 0.39 10.86 5.66
CA ILE A 90 -0.99 11.32 5.64
C ILE A 90 -1.13 12.48 6.62
N THR A 91 -1.76 13.56 6.17
CA THR A 91 -2.05 14.76 6.93
C THR A 91 -3.54 15.08 6.84
N ALA A 92 -4.10 15.60 7.93
CA ALA A 92 -5.51 15.90 8.01
C ALA A 92 -5.97 16.80 6.84
N GLY A 93 -6.97 16.35 6.10
CA GLY A 93 -7.54 17.07 4.96
C GLY A 93 -6.76 16.97 3.64
N ASP A 94 -5.69 16.17 3.57
CA ASP A 94 -5.10 15.83 2.27
C ASP A 94 -5.96 14.85 1.47
N ARG A 95 -5.53 14.56 0.24
CA ARG A 95 -6.29 13.70 -0.70
C ARG A 95 -6.41 12.26 -0.20
N VAL A 96 -5.40 11.75 0.50
CA VAL A 96 -5.40 10.39 1.05
C VAL A 96 -6.29 10.33 2.28
N ASP A 97 -6.18 11.31 3.19
CA ASP A 97 -7.04 11.42 4.36
C ASP A 97 -8.51 11.50 3.96
N THR A 98 -8.83 12.33 2.96
CA THR A 98 -10.18 12.48 2.41
C THR A 98 -10.69 11.16 1.81
N LEU A 99 -9.91 10.51 0.94
CA LEU A 99 -10.28 9.21 0.36
C LEU A 99 -10.59 8.17 1.44
N LEU A 100 -9.76 8.09 2.48
CA LEU A 100 -9.93 7.12 3.56
C LEU A 100 -11.17 7.42 4.41
N ALA A 101 -11.44 8.70 4.68
CA ALA A 101 -12.63 9.13 5.41
C ALA A 101 -13.92 8.88 4.61
N ASP A 102 -13.91 9.16 3.31
CA ASP A 102 -15.05 8.94 2.43
C ASP A 102 -15.33 7.45 2.22
N TYR A 103 -14.26 6.63 2.11
CA TYR A 103 -14.38 5.18 2.13
C TYR A 103 -15.08 4.70 3.40
N GLU A 104 -14.62 5.15 4.58
CA GLU A 104 -15.19 4.74 5.86
C GLU A 104 -16.67 5.17 5.98
N ALA A 105 -17.00 6.39 5.54
CA ALA A 105 -18.38 6.87 5.50
C ALA A 105 -19.27 6.04 4.56
N ALA A 106 -18.75 5.65 3.39
CA ALA A 106 -19.49 4.91 2.39
C ALA A 106 -19.66 3.42 2.73
N LYS A 107 -18.64 2.79 3.34
CA LYS A 107 -18.59 1.35 3.60
C LYS A 107 -18.89 0.97 5.05
N GLY A 108 -18.83 1.92 5.97
CA GLY A 108 -19.10 1.70 7.40
C GLY A 108 -17.96 1.03 8.16
N GLU A 109 -16.76 0.98 7.58
CA GLU A 109 -15.54 0.44 8.20
C GLU A 109 -14.30 1.22 7.74
N ALA A 110 -13.35 1.43 8.64
CA ALA A 110 -12.05 2.01 8.31
C ALA A 110 -11.13 0.96 7.68
N LEU A 111 -10.20 1.40 6.82
CA LEU A 111 -9.13 0.55 6.30
C LEU A 111 -7.99 0.42 7.31
N GLU A 112 -7.54 -0.81 7.54
CA GLU A 112 -6.55 -1.13 8.57
C GLU A 112 -5.11 -0.71 8.16
N SER A 113 -4.79 -0.74 6.87
CA SER A 113 -3.48 -0.37 6.31
C SER A 113 -3.53 0.96 5.56
N ARG A 114 -3.58 2.09 6.29
CA ARG A 114 -3.89 3.42 5.71
C ARG A 114 -2.85 3.92 4.70
N GLY A 115 -1.56 3.89 5.05
CA GLY A 115 -0.49 4.49 4.23
C GLY A 115 -0.13 3.73 2.96
N PHE A 116 -0.57 2.47 2.81
CA PHE A 116 -0.35 1.67 1.60
C PHE A 116 -1.45 1.82 0.55
N MET A 117 -2.66 2.26 0.93
CA MET A 117 -3.80 2.37 0.02
C MET A 117 -3.54 3.27 -1.20
N PRO A 118 -2.84 4.42 -1.06
CA PRO A 118 -2.44 5.22 -2.22
C PRO A 118 -1.72 4.43 -3.31
N LEU A 119 -0.87 3.46 -2.95
CA LEU A 119 -0.12 2.68 -3.93
C LEU A 119 -1.01 1.74 -4.75
N TYR A 120 -2.02 1.14 -4.13
CA TYR A 120 -2.99 0.30 -4.83
C TYR A 120 -3.79 1.12 -5.85
N VAL A 121 -4.25 2.29 -5.42
CA VAL A 121 -5.04 3.19 -6.26
C VAL A 121 -4.19 3.76 -7.39
N ASP A 122 -2.97 4.23 -7.09
CA ASP A 122 -2.02 4.71 -8.10
C ASP A 122 -1.67 3.62 -9.12
N SER A 123 -1.51 2.38 -8.69
CA SER A 123 -1.24 1.24 -9.60
C SER A 123 -2.39 1.03 -10.58
N MET A 124 -3.65 1.13 -10.11
CA MET A 124 -4.81 1.09 -11.00
C MET A 124 -4.79 2.28 -11.98
N PHE A 125 -4.59 3.50 -11.48
CA PHE A 125 -4.59 4.69 -12.33
C PHE A 125 -3.48 4.66 -13.39
N LEU A 126 -2.27 4.25 -13.04
CA LEU A 126 -1.15 4.12 -13.97
C LEU A 126 -1.44 3.08 -15.07
N GLY A 127 -2.01 1.93 -14.69
CA GLY A 127 -2.41 0.89 -15.65
C GLY A 127 -3.47 1.40 -16.63
N ILE A 128 -4.47 2.11 -16.11
CA ILE A 128 -5.51 2.74 -16.92
C ILE A 128 -4.92 3.84 -17.81
N GLN A 129 -4.03 4.69 -17.30
CA GLN A 129 -3.36 5.71 -18.09
C GLN A 129 -2.55 5.07 -19.24
N GLY A 130 -1.86 3.95 -18.98
CA GLY A 130 -1.18 3.17 -20.02
C GLY A 130 -2.13 2.66 -21.11
N ILE A 131 -3.32 2.18 -20.75
CA ILE A 131 -4.38 1.77 -21.69
C ILE A 131 -4.82 2.97 -22.56
N LEU A 132 -5.02 4.14 -21.94
CA LEU A 132 -5.41 5.35 -22.66
C LEU A 132 -4.31 5.82 -23.62
N ASP A 133 -3.06 5.79 -23.19
CA ASP A 133 -1.91 6.25 -23.96
C ASP A 133 -1.61 5.33 -25.16
N CYS A 134 -1.71 4.01 -24.99
CA CYS A 134 -1.50 3.08 -26.10
C CYS A 134 -2.74 2.88 -26.98
N GLY A 135 -3.94 3.19 -26.48
CA GLY A 135 -5.21 2.86 -27.13
C GLY A 135 -5.40 1.35 -27.33
N CYS A 136 -4.85 0.55 -26.40
CA CYS A 136 -4.68 -0.90 -26.53
C CYS A 136 -5.02 -1.61 -25.20
N ALA A 137 -5.23 -2.92 -25.27
CA ALA A 137 -5.49 -3.77 -24.11
C ALA A 137 -4.48 -4.91 -23.97
N ASP A 138 -3.43 -4.94 -24.80
CA ASP A 138 -2.40 -5.96 -24.71
C ASP A 138 -1.34 -5.58 -23.66
N PRO A 139 -0.89 -6.53 -22.80
CA PRO A 139 0.02 -6.21 -21.70
C PRO A 139 1.35 -5.57 -22.12
N ALA A 140 1.86 -5.91 -23.31
CA ALA A 140 3.12 -5.37 -23.81
C ALA A 140 2.98 -3.89 -24.18
N GLY A 141 1.93 -3.54 -24.93
CA GLY A 141 1.61 -2.16 -25.30
C GLY A 141 1.33 -1.29 -24.08
N ILE A 142 0.55 -1.79 -23.11
CA ILE A 142 0.30 -1.08 -21.84
C ILE A 142 1.62 -0.86 -21.09
N GLY A 143 2.44 -1.90 -20.95
CA GLY A 143 3.73 -1.80 -20.26
C GLY A 143 4.69 -0.81 -20.93
N ASP A 144 4.72 -0.75 -22.26
CA ASP A 144 5.54 0.21 -22.99
C ASP A 144 5.01 1.64 -22.85
N ALA A 145 3.69 1.84 -22.80
CA ALA A 145 3.08 3.14 -22.51
C ALA A 145 3.37 3.61 -21.07
N VAL A 146 3.20 2.73 -20.07
CA VAL A 146 3.51 3.05 -18.66
C VAL A 146 4.97 3.49 -18.48
N LYS A 147 5.93 2.87 -19.20
CA LYS A 147 7.34 3.29 -19.17
C LYS A 147 7.57 4.72 -19.67
N GLN A 148 6.64 5.29 -20.44
CA GLN A 148 6.72 6.67 -20.93
C GLN A 148 5.98 7.68 -20.04
N ILE A 149 5.27 7.23 -19.00
CA ILE A 149 4.56 8.13 -18.08
C ILE A 149 5.56 9.06 -17.37
N SER A 150 5.22 10.35 -17.32
CA SER A 150 6.00 11.39 -16.67
C SER A 150 5.06 12.44 -16.08
N GLY A 151 5.32 12.86 -14.84
CA GLY A 151 4.55 13.91 -14.16
C GLY A 151 3.11 13.51 -13.84
N PHE A 152 2.85 12.21 -13.59
CA PHE A 152 1.51 11.75 -13.24
C PHE A 152 1.20 12.07 -11.77
N GLU A 153 0.16 12.88 -11.52
CA GLU A 153 -0.24 13.30 -10.17
C GLU A 153 -1.08 12.22 -9.47
N GLY A 154 -0.41 11.28 -8.82
CA GLY A 154 -1.04 10.23 -8.01
C GLY A 154 -1.39 10.67 -6.59
N LEU A 155 -1.96 9.74 -5.82
CA LEU A 155 -2.18 9.87 -4.39
C LEU A 155 -0.87 9.77 -3.60
N SER A 156 0.12 9.01 -4.11
CA SER A 156 1.45 8.89 -3.49
C SER A 156 2.47 9.92 -3.94
N GLY A 157 1.99 11.02 -4.55
CA GLY A 157 2.78 12.10 -5.12
C GLY A 157 2.95 12.00 -6.64
N GLU A 158 3.82 12.84 -7.20
CA GLU A 158 4.16 12.81 -8.63
C GLU A 158 4.89 11.50 -8.99
N ILE A 159 4.45 10.84 -10.05
CA ILE A 159 5.01 9.58 -10.54
C ILE A 159 5.57 9.77 -11.95
N THR A 160 6.87 9.48 -12.11
CA THR A 160 7.57 9.52 -13.39
C THR A 160 8.33 8.21 -13.62
N TYR A 161 7.96 7.46 -14.67
CA TYR A 161 8.71 6.27 -15.12
C TYR A 161 9.65 6.57 -16.29
N ALA A 162 9.32 7.57 -17.11
CA ALA A 162 10.11 7.96 -18.26
C ALA A 162 11.58 8.22 -17.88
N GLY A 163 12.51 7.54 -18.55
CA GLY A 163 13.94 7.68 -18.30
C GLY A 163 14.46 7.01 -17.02
N THR A 164 13.62 6.25 -16.32
CA THR A 164 14.00 5.47 -15.13
C THR A 164 14.27 4.00 -15.47
N ASN A 165 14.74 3.21 -14.50
CA ASN A 165 14.86 1.76 -14.62
C ASN A 165 13.61 1.03 -14.09
N GLY A 166 12.42 1.58 -14.34
CA GLY A 166 11.15 1.06 -13.81
C GLY A 166 10.90 1.39 -12.33
N ILE A 167 11.70 2.29 -11.75
CA ILE A 167 11.56 2.76 -10.37
C ILE A 167 11.36 4.28 -10.44
N PRO A 168 10.17 4.80 -10.11
CA PRO A 168 9.93 6.22 -10.14
C PRO A 168 10.74 6.90 -9.03
N PRO A 169 11.41 8.03 -9.30
CA PRO A 169 12.09 8.81 -8.29
C PRO A 169 11.02 9.44 -7.39
N LYS A 170 10.91 8.95 -6.16
CA LYS A 170 9.97 9.50 -5.18
C LYS A 170 10.71 10.00 -3.96
N ALA A 171 10.18 11.07 -3.39
CA ALA A 171 10.60 11.54 -2.08
C ALA A 171 10.21 10.49 -1.02
N VAL A 172 11.04 10.32 0.00
CA VAL A 172 10.82 9.38 1.10
C VAL A 172 10.47 10.17 2.35
N PRO A 173 9.21 10.16 2.81
CA PRO A 173 8.83 10.66 4.12
C PRO A 173 9.55 9.91 5.24
N ILE A 174 9.86 10.62 6.32
CA ILE A 174 10.27 10.05 7.59
C ILE A 174 9.24 10.50 8.61
N ASN A 175 8.50 9.53 9.15
CA ASN A 175 7.52 9.77 10.19
C ASN A 175 8.09 9.41 11.56
N ARG A 176 7.60 10.08 12.58
CA ARG A 176 7.76 9.70 13.98
C ARG A 176 6.39 9.58 14.61
N ILE A 177 6.18 8.53 15.40
CA ILE A 177 4.98 8.40 16.22
C ILE A 177 5.05 9.40 17.37
N VAL A 178 4.07 10.32 17.41
CA VAL A 178 3.88 11.33 18.45
C VAL A 178 2.43 11.32 18.90
N ASP A 179 2.19 11.09 20.19
CA ASP A 179 0.84 10.98 20.77
C ASP A 179 -0.02 9.89 20.08
N GLY A 180 0.61 8.82 19.61
CA GLY A 180 -0.05 7.72 18.88
C GLY A 180 -0.36 8.02 17.40
N GLU A 181 0.09 9.16 16.89
CA GLU A 181 -0.14 9.58 15.50
C GLU A 181 1.18 9.69 14.73
N ASP A 182 1.13 9.47 13.42
CA ASP A 182 2.26 9.67 12.55
C ASP A 182 2.49 11.17 12.29
N VAL A 183 3.68 11.66 12.67
CA VAL A 183 4.10 13.04 12.42
C VAL A 183 5.31 13.07 11.50
N LEU A 184 5.17 13.73 10.35
CA LEU A 184 6.27 13.96 9.42
C LEU A 184 7.40 14.76 10.07
N VAL A 185 8.60 14.18 10.12
CA VAL A 185 9.79 14.84 10.68
C VAL A 185 10.78 15.30 9.61
N ALA A 186 10.83 14.62 8.46
CA ALA A 186 11.69 14.99 7.34
C ALA A 186 11.22 14.30 6.06
N THR A 187 11.70 14.80 4.92
CA THR A 187 11.54 14.15 3.62
C THR A 187 12.91 14.06 2.95
N ILE A 188 13.37 12.84 2.63
CA ILE A 188 14.63 12.60 1.93
C ILE A 188 14.35 12.49 0.42
N GLY A 189 15.24 13.03 -0.42
CA GLY A 189 15.12 12.91 -1.87
C GLY A 189 14.26 13.99 -2.54
N ALA A 190 13.71 14.94 -1.78
CA ALA A 190 13.00 16.12 -2.29
C ALA A 190 13.90 17.10 -3.12
N GLY A 191 15.18 16.75 -3.34
CA GLY A 191 16.17 17.53 -4.08
C GLY A 191 16.69 16.85 -5.36
N TRP A 192 16.00 15.83 -5.88
CA TRP A 192 16.18 15.44 -7.28
C TRP A 192 15.68 16.63 -8.13
N GLU A 193 16.60 17.36 -8.76
CA GLU A 193 16.29 18.32 -9.83
C GLU A 193 16.09 17.55 -11.14
N GLY A 194 15.23 16.53 -11.16
CA GLY A 194 14.63 16.13 -12.44
C GLY A 194 13.68 17.24 -12.80
N GLY A 195 14.18 18.17 -13.61
CA GLY A 195 13.51 19.43 -13.92
C GLY A 195 12.03 19.23 -14.20
N ALA A 196 11.22 20.17 -13.71
CA ALA A 196 9.80 20.24 -14.01
C ALA A 196 9.58 20.04 -15.51
N VAL A 197 9.23 18.81 -15.88
CA VAL A 197 8.66 18.50 -17.17
C VAL A 197 7.19 18.80 -17.00
N SER A 198 6.66 19.67 -17.85
CA SER A 198 5.22 19.91 -17.91
C SER A 198 4.51 18.57 -17.89
N ALA A 199 3.63 18.35 -16.90
CA ALA A 199 2.78 17.17 -16.84
C ALA A 199 2.22 16.91 -18.24
N ALA A 200 2.45 15.71 -18.77
CA ALA A 200 1.67 15.28 -19.92
C ALA A 200 0.20 15.28 -19.47
N PRO A 201 -0.75 15.80 -20.24
CA PRO A 201 -2.15 15.75 -19.85
C PRO A 201 -2.53 14.30 -19.62
N SER A 202 -2.86 13.95 -18.38
CA SER A 202 -3.43 12.65 -18.07
C SER A 202 -4.81 12.56 -18.71
N GLY A 203 -5.14 11.39 -19.25
CA GLY A 203 -6.51 11.09 -19.68
C GLY A 203 -7.43 10.82 -18.48
N LEU A 204 -6.87 10.78 -17.28
CA LEU A 204 -7.53 10.58 -16.00
C LEU A 204 -7.54 11.87 -15.19
N ASP A 205 -8.73 12.32 -14.83
CA ASP A 205 -8.94 13.41 -13.88
C ASP A 205 -9.11 12.81 -12.47
N VAL A 206 -7.99 12.62 -11.78
CA VAL A 206 -7.99 12.00 -10.44
C VAL A 206 -8.76 12.88 -9.43
N GLU A 207 -8.75 14.21 -9.58
CA GLU A 207 -9.50 15.09 -8.68
C GLU A 207 -11.01 14.94 -8.87
N ALA A 208 -11.48 14.88 -10.12
CA ALA A 208 -12.89 14.63 -10.38
C ALA A 208 -13.36 13.26 -9.84
N VAL A 209 -12.50 12.24 -9.92
CA VAL A 209 -12.79 10.92 -9.35
C VAL A 209 -12.93 11.00 -7.83
N LEU A 210 -11.95 11.60 -7.14
CA LEU A 210 -11.99 11.71 -5.67
C LEU A 210 -13.11 12.61 -5.16
N ALA A 211 -13.59 13.56 -5.98
CA ALA A 211 -14.69 14.45 -5.64
C ALA A 211 -16.09 13.86 -5.96
N ALA A 212 -16.19 12.64 -6.46
CA ALA A 212 -17.47 12.04 -6.84
C ALA A 212 -18.36 11.73 -5.62
N ASP A 213 -19.61 12.17 -5.66
CA ASP A 213 -20.61 11.86 -4.64
C ASP A 213 -21.44 10.64 -5.06
N LEU A 214 -21.23 9.50 -4.39
CA LEU A 214 -21.96 8.26 -4.67
C LEU A 214 -23.49 8.37 -4.48
N SER A 215 -23.98 9.43 -3.85
CA SER A 215 -25.42 9.73 -3.72
C SER A 215 -25.99 10.59 -4.84
N ASP A 216 -25.13 11.22 -5.66
CA ASP A 216 -25.50 12.11 -6.78
C ASP A 216 -24.61 11.85 -8.02
N CYS A 217 -24.67 10.61 -8.53
CA CYS A 217 -23.86 10.21 -9.68
C CYS A 217 -24.32 10.83 -11.00
N ALA A 218 -23.36 11.04 -11.90
CA ALA A 218 -23.62 11.32 -13.31
C ALA A 218 -24.32 10.14 -14.01
N ASP A 219 -24.75 10.37 -15.25
CA ASP A 219 -25.30 9.30 -16.09
C ASP A 219 -24.30 8.14 -16.22
N ALA A 220 -24.80 6.92 -16.07
CA ALA A 220 -23.97 5.73 -16.08
C ALA A 220 -23.19 5.61 -17.41
N PRO A 221 -21.88 5.33 -17.37
CA PRO A 221 -21.09 5.11 -18.57
C PRO A 221 -21.61 3.92 -19.39
N SER A 222 -21.53 4.03 -20.72
CA SER A 222 -22.09 3.04 -21.66
C SER A 222 -21.08 2.52 -22.70
N GLY A 223 -19.84 3.02 -22.66
CA GLY A 223 -18.74 2.53 -23.49
C GLY A 223 -18.29 1.11 -23.12
N ASP A 224 -17.35 0.58 -23.89
CA ASP A 224 -16.75 -0.72 -23.57
C ASP A 224 -15.94 -0.63 -22.27
N PRO A 225 -16.03 -1.65 -21.39
CA PRO A 225 -15.43 -1.58 -20.05
C PRO A 225 -13.89 -1.63 -20.08
N ILE A 226 -13.27 -0.80 -19.25
CA ILE A 226 -11.86 -0.93 -18.85
C ILE A 226 -11.81 -1.93 -17.70
N ARG A 227 -11.17 -3.07 -17.94
CA ARG A 227 -11.18 -4.22 -17.03
C ARG A 227 -9.88 -4.30 -16.24
N VAL A 228 -9.99 -4.21 -14.92
CA VAL A 228 -8.85 -4.26 -13.99
C VAL A 228 -8.94 -5.55 -13.20
N GLY A 229 -7.98 -6.44 -13.41
CA GLY A 229 -7.80 -7.66 -12.60
C GLY A 229 -6.83 -7.40 -11.45
N MET A 230 -7.19 -7.87 -10.26
CA MET A 230 -6.44 -7.73 -9.02
C MET A 230 -6.15 -9.11 -8.46
N ALA A 231 -4.92 -9.59 -8.63
CA ALA A 231 -4.43 -10.79 -7.97
C ALA A 231 -3.92 -10.41 -6.57
N MET A 232 -4.54 -10.98 -5.53
CA MET A 232 -4.32 -10.62 -4.13
C MET A 232 -4.02 -11.88 -3.30
N ASP A 233 -3.20 -11.75 -2.26
CA ASP A 233 -2.94 -12.80 -1.28
C ASP A 233 -3.67 -12.47 0.03
N PHE A 234 -4.67 -13.28 0.40
CA PHE A 234 -5.45 -13.08 1.63
C PHE A 234 -4.98 -13.96 2.79
N SER A 235 -3.77 -14.50 2.71
CA SER A 235 -3.17 -15.28 3.79
C SER A 235 -2.87 -14.45 5.03
N ASP A 236 -2.72 -15.13 6.16
CA ASP A 236 -2.34 -14.52 7.44
C ASP A 236 -0.94 -13.86 7.41
N VAL A 237 -0.14 -14.12 6.36
CA VAL A 237 1.25 -13.65 6.28
C VAL A 237 1.38 -12.29 5.61
N VAL A 238 0.61 -12.01 4.56
CA VAL A 238 0.68 -10.76 3.78
C VAL A 238 -0.67 -10.10 3.53
N GLY A 239 -1.78 -10.77 3.86
CA GLY A 239 -3.14 -10.27 3.64
C GLY A 239 -3.46 -8.99 4.39
N PHE A 240 -2.66 -8.58 5.36
CA PHE A 240 -2.79 -7.28 6.03
C PHE A 240 -2.64 -6.09 5.07
N VAL A 241 -1.97 -6.25 3.92
CA VAL A 241 -1.87 -5.21 2.88
C VAL A 241 -2.91 -5.41 1.77
N ASP A 242 -3.05 -6.64 1.30
CA ASP A 242 -3.86 -6.99 0.14
C ASP A 242 -5.37 -6.96 0.44
N ILE A 243 -5.79 -7.29 1.66
CA ILE A 243 -7.21 -7.22 2.03
C ILE A 243 -7.71 -5.77 1.98
N PRO A 244 -7.09 -4.77 2.64
CA PRO A 244 -7.48 -3.38 2.48
C PRO A 244 -7.39 -2.88 1.03
N GLY A 245 -6.33 -3.26 0.31
CA GLY A 245 -6.16 -2.92 -1.12
C GLY A 245 -7.30 -3.43 -1.99
N SER A 246 -7.75 -4.66 -1.75
CA SER A 246 -8.88 -5.29 -2.44
C SER A 246 -10.23 -4.62 -2.18
N LYS A 247 -10.33 -3.78 -1.15
CA LYS A 247 -11.54 -3.01 -0.81
C LYS A 247 -11.50 -1.61 -1.40
N VAL A 248 -10.36 -0.91 -1.29
CA VAL A 248 -10.25 0.50 -1.72
C VAL A 248 -10.29 0.64 -3.24
N VAL A 249 -9.69 -0.29 -3.99
CA VAL A 249 -9.64 -0.18 -5.47
C VAL A 249 -11.02 -0.33 -6.11
N PRO A 250 -11.86 -1.33 -5.74
CA PRO A 250 -13.26 -1.35 -6.19
C PRO A 250 -14.05 -0.11 -5.81
N TYR A 251 -13.83 0.44 -4.61
CA TYR A 251 -14.47 1.70 -4.21
C TYR A 251 -14.05 2.87 -5.11
N VAL A 252 -12.77 3.02 -5.44
CA VAL A 252 -12.33 4.05 -6.39
C VAL A 252 -12.91 3.81 -7.79
N ALA A 253 -13.09 2.56 -8.22
CA ALA A 253 -13.79 2.27 -9.47
C ALA A 253 -15.28 2.66 -9.43
N GLU A 254 -15.96 2.51 -8.29
CA GLU A 254 -17.31 3.05 -8.08
C GLU A 254 -17.31 4.58 -8.25
N LEU A 255 -16.33 5.29 -7.66
CA LEU A 255 -16.19 6.74 -7.81
C LEU A 255 -15.96 7.13 -9.29
N ILE A 256 -15.08 6.44 -10.00
CA ILE A 256 -14.85 6.66 -11.44
C ILE A 256 -16.15 6.50 -12.23
N ASN A 257 -16.90 5.43 -11.98
CA ASN A 257 -18.15 5.16 -12.68
C ASN A 257 -19.24 6.18 -12.33
N CYS A 258 -19.29 6.61 -11.08
CA CYS A 258 -20.19 7.66 -10.60
C CYS A 258 -19.89 9.02 -11.25
N ALA A 259 -18.61 9.30 -11.55
CA ALA A 259 -18.17 10.48 -12.30
C ALA A 259 -18.44 10.38 -13.82
N GLY A 260 -19.12 9.35 -14.30
CA GLY A 260 -19.44 9.14 -15.72
C GLY A 260 -18.45 8.25 -16.47
N GLY A 261 -17.57 7.55 -15.75
CA GLY A 261 -16.56 6.67 -16.32
C GLY A 261 -15.40 7.41 -17.00
N ILE A 262 -14.46 6.67 -17.56
CA ILE A 262 -13.31 7.24 -18.27
C ILE A 262 -13.65 7.32 -19.74
N ASN A 263 -13.77 8.54 -20.28
CA ASN A 263 -14.23 8.76 -21.66
C ASN A 263 -15.58 8.06 -21.96
N GLY A 264 -16.45 7.95 -20.95
CA GLY A 264 -17.73 7.25 -21.04
C GLY A 264 -17.66 5.71 -20.94
N SER A 265 -16.46 5.14 -20.75
CA SER A 265 -16.26 3.73 -20.47
C SER A 265 -16.30 3.42 -18.97
N PRO A 266 -17.03 2.38 -18.53
CA PRO A 266 -17.01 1.95 -17.13
C PRO A 266 -15.67 1.29 -16.78
N VAL A 267 -15.26 1.41 -15.52
CA VAL A 267 -14.18 0.62 -14.92
C VAL A 267 -14.78 -0.56 -14.18
N GLU A 268 -14.39 -1.77 -14.57
CA GLU A 268 -14.79 -3.01 -13.90
C GLU A 268 -13.57 -3.62 -13.19
N VAL A 269 -13.64 -3.73 -11.87
CA VAL A 269 -12.59 -4.35 -11.04
C VAL A 269 -12.99 -5.78 -10.69
N ARG A 270 -12.06 -6.72 -10.85
CA ARG A 270 -12.17 -8.09 -10.35
C ARG A 270 -11.02 -8.39 -9.40
N VAL A 271 -11.39 -8.77 -8.19
CA VAL A 271 -10.47 -9.23 -7.15
C VAL A 271 -10.46 -10.75 -7.17
N ALA A 272 -9.28 -11.34 -7.20
CA ALA A 272 -9.06 -12.77 -7.11
C ALA A 272 -8.02 -13.07 -6.03
N GLU A 273 -8.34 -14.04 -5.17
CA GLU A 273 -7.38 -14.61 -4.23
C GLU A 273 -6.49 -15.60 -4.98
N VAL A 274 -5.18 -15.42 -4.89
CA VAL A 274 -4.20 -16.24 -5.59
C VAL A 274 -3.10 -16.81 -4.68
N GLY A 275 -3.07 -16.42 -3.40
CA GLY A 275 -2.02 -16.76 -2.45
C GLY A 275 -0.61 -16.48 -3.01
N ASP A 276 0.28 -17.47 -2.86
CA ASP A 276 1.64 -17.45 -3.40
C ASP A 276 1.76 -18.07 -4.80
N ASP A 277 0.64 -18.41 -5.46
CA ASP A 277 0.64 -19.10 -6.75
C ASP A 277 0.58 -18.12 -7.94
N ALA A 278 1.76 -17.83 -8.50
CA ALA A 278 1.91 -16.99 -9.69
C ALA A 278 1.15 -17.53 -10.93
N ALA A 279 0.91 -18.84 -11.02
CA ALA A 279 0.15 -19.44 -12.11
C ALA A 279 -1.37 -19.22 -11.95
N LEU A 280 -1.88 -19.21 -10.72
CA LEU A 280 -3.25 -18.78 -10.42
C LEU A 280 -3.41 -17.28 -10.69
N ALA A 281 -2.44 -16.47 -10.27
CA ALA A 281 -2.43 -15.03 -10.57
C ALA A 281 -2.57 -14.72 -12.07
N THR A 282 -1.87 -15.49 -12.91
CA THR A 282 -1.93 -15.33 -14.36
C THR A 282 -3.31 -15.73 -14.93
N GLN A 283 -3.93 -16.78 -14.39
CA GLN A 283 -5.23 -17.28 -14.84
C GLN A 283 -6.38 -16.36 -14.44
N GLU A 284 -6.39 -15.91 -13.18
CA GLU A 284 -7.45 -15.06 -12.63
C GLU A 284 -7.40 -13.63 -13.18
N SER A 285 -6.19 -13.14 -13.52
CA SER A 285 -6.04 -11.83 -14.19
C SER A 285 -6.58 -11.83 -15.63
N CYS A 286 -6.69 -13.00 -16.25
CA CYS A 286 -7.33 -13.13 -17.56
C CYS A 286 -8.85 -13.11 -17.37
N TRP A 287 -9.51 -12.04 -17.83
CA TRP A 287 -10.97 -11.96 -17.94
C TRP A 287 -11.51 -12.93 -18.99
N THR A 288 -11.29 -14.22 -18.80
CA THR A 288 -11.90 -15.29 -19.58
C THR A 288 -13.37 -15.30 -19.18
N GLY A 289 -14.29 -15.19 -20.15
CA GLY A 289 -15.73 -15.12 -19.90
C GLY A 289 -16.35 -16.40 -19.32
N VAL A 290 -15.62 -17.17 -18.52
CA VAL A 290 -16.10 -18.32 -17.79
C VAL A 290 -16.64 -17.83 -16.44
N PRO A 291 -17.94 -18.03 -16.15
CA PRO A 291 -18.46 -17.73 -14.83
C PRO A 291 -17.88 -18.73 -13.82
N ILE A 292 -17.35 -18.20 -12.72
CA ILE A 292 -16.94 -19.00 -11.57
C ILE A 292 -18.19 -19.25 -10.72
N SER A 293 -18.51 -20.53 -10.52
CA SER A 293 -19.60 -21.05 -9.69
C SER A 293 -19.22 -21.10 -8.22
#